data_AF-A0A3P7KLN1-F1
#
_entry.id   AF-A0A3P7KLN1-F1
#
_cell.length_a   1.000
_cell.length_b   1.000
_cell.length_c   1.000
_cell.angle_alpha   90.00
_cell.angle_beta   90.00
_cell.angle_gamma   90.00
#
_symmetry.space_group_name_H-M   'P 1'
#
loop_
_entity.id
_entity.type
_entity.pdbx_description
1 polymer ?
#
loop_
_entity_poly.entity_id
_entity_poly.type
_entity_poly.pdbx_seq_one_letter_code
_entity_poly.pdbx_strand_id
1 'polypeptide(L)'
;MTGPEFLANLPEGISACPFLQHGCHKVGSEMDVKVHIRDDRIFHLVLLCRAVLELRRAQLKILREQPQKILRVEKQLMPAYSVVRKYGYGSHLAQRLDTRAAV
;
A
#
# COMPACT_ATOMS: atom_id res chain seq x y z
N MET A 1 13.86 12.85 11.94
CA MET A 1 12.85 13.32 10.97
C MET A 1 12.77 12.27 9.87
N THR A 2 11.66 11.56 9.76
CA THR A 2 11.43 10.53 8.73
C THR A 2 10.17 10.91 7.96
N GLY A 3 10.25 11.06 6.64
CA GLY A 3 9.12 11.50 5.83
C GLY A 3 9.49 11.98 4.43
N PRO A 4 8.50 12.23 3.54
CA PRO A 4 8.74 12.70 2.17
C PRO A 4 9.47 14.06 2.12
N GLU A 5 9.25 14.93 3.10
CA GLU A 5 9.98 16.20 3.23
C GLU A 5 11.47 16.02 3.54
N PHE A 6 11.84 14.94 4.23
CA PHE A 6 13.26 14.62 4.47
C PHE A 6 13.95 14.18 3.17
N LEU A 7 13.25 13.44 2.30
CA LEU A 7 13.78 13.01 1.00
C LEU A 7 13.99 14.19 0.04
N ALA A 8 13.11 15.20 0.11
CA ALA A 8 13.21 16.40 -0.71
C ALA A 8 14.40 17.32 -0.34
N ASN A 9 14.97 17.15 0.86
CA ASN A 9 16.04 17.98 1.39
C ASN A 9 17.37 17.22 1.51
N LEU A 10 17.53 16.11 0.79
CA LEU A 10 18.80 15.38 0.78
C LEU A 10 19.87 16.16 0.00
N PRO A 11 21.13 16.20 0.50
CA PRO A 11 22.23 16.76 -0.25
C PRO A 11 22.43 16.05 -1.60
N GLU A 12 23.00 16.76 -2.56
CA GLU A 12 23.29 16.20 -3.88
C GLU A 12 24.21 14.97 -3.76
N GLY A 13 23.88 13.90 -4.49
CA GLY A 13 24.60 12.63 -4.43
C GLY A 13 24.27 11.73 -3.22
N ILE A 14 23.41 12.19 -2.30
CA ILE A 14 22.92 11.38 -1.17
C ILE A 14 21.55 10.79 -1.50
N SER A 15 21.39 9.50 -1.21
CA SER A 15 20.16 8.74 -1.35
C SER A 15 19.74 8.15 -0.01
N ALA A 16 18.44 8.00 0.19
CA ALA A 16 17.87 7.33 1.35
C ALA A 16 17.26 5.99 0.94
N CYS A 17 17.28 5.04 1.88
CA CYS A 17 16.62 3.76 1.67
C CYS A 17 15.11 3.96 1.40
N PRO A 18 14.52 3.29 0.39
CA PRO A 18 13.08 3.38 0.12
C PRO A 18 12.20 2.99 1.30
N PHE A 19 12.72 2.18 2.23
CA PHE A 19 12.04 1.76 3.44
C PHE A 19 12.13 2.77 4.60
N LEU A 20 12.66 3.98 4.37
CA LEU A 20 12.78 5.03 5.39
C LEU A 20 11.43 5.32 6.07
N GLN A 21 10.36 5.42 5.29
CA GLN A 21 9.00 5.66 5.79
C GLN A 21 8.45 4.50 6.65
N HIS A 22 9.06 3.32 6.53
CA HIS A 22 8.68 2.12 7.27
C HIS A 22 9.61 1.85 8.47
N GLY A 23 10.59 2.72 8.73
CA GLY A 23 11.48 2.65 9.90
C GLY A 23 12.91 2.19 9.60
N CYS A 24 13.32 2.08 8.34
CA CYS A 24 14.75 1.96 8.00
C CYS A 24 15.44 3.32 8.16
N HIS A 25 16.72 3.37 8.52
CA HIS A 25 17.46 4.62 8.74
C HIS A 25 18.66 4.81 7.81
N LYS A 26 18.86 3.92 6.82
CA LYS A 26 20.01 4.00 5.91
C LYS A 26 19.86 5.20 4.97
N VAL A 27 20.88 6.05 5.00
CA VAL A 27 21.11 7.18 4.08
C VAL A 27 22.60 7.16 3.71
N GLY A 28 22.94 7.44 2.46
CA GLY A 28 24.33 7.38 1.98
C GLY A 28 24.42 7.54 0.46
N SER A 29 25.52 7.10 -0.14
CA SER A 29 25.61 7.08 -1.60
C SER A 29 24.59 6.11 -2.20
N GLU A 30 24.25 6.28 -3.48
CA GLU A 30 23.35 5.35 -4.17
C GLU A 30 23.86 3.89 -4.08
N MET A 31 25.17 3.69 -4.18
CA MET A 31 25.77 2.36 -4.08
C MET A 31 25.64 1.77 -2.67
N ASP A 32 25.87 2.57 -1.63
CA ASP A 32 25.73 2.12 -0.24
C ASP A 32 24.30 1.72 0.10
N VAL A 33 23.33 2.46 -0.44
CA VAL A 33 21.90 2.15 -0.27
C VAL A 33 21.55 0.85 -1.01
N LYS A 34 22.05 0.66 -2.23
CA LYS A 34 21.84 -0.59 -3.00
C LYS A 34 22.40 -1.82 -2.28
N VAL A 35 23.63 -1.73 -1.77
CA VAL A 35 24.27 -2.80 -1.00
C VAL A 35 23.47 -3.11 0.26
N HIS A 36 23.07 -2.08 1.02
CA HIS A 36 22.23 -2.25 2.20
C HIS A 36 20.89 -2.94 1.90
N ILE A 37 20.18 -2.55 0.84
CA ILE A 37 18.90 -3.17 0.47
C ILE A 37 19.08 -4.68 0.18
N ARG A 38 20.16 -5.03 -0.53
CA ARG A 38 20.47 -6.41 -0.89
C ARG A 38 20.79 -7.25 0.35
N ASP A 39 21.61 -6.71 1.25
CA ASP A 39 22.14 -7.44 2.40
C ASP A 39 21.08 -7.57 3.51
N ASP A 40 20.26 -6.53 3.72
CA ASP A 40 19.21 -6.47 4.75
C ASP A 40 17.80 -6.83 4.23
N ARG A 41 17.70 -7.65 3.18
CA ARG A 41 16.42 -7.99 2.51
C ARG A 41 15.34 -8.55 3.45
N ILE A 42 15.74 -9.36 4.43
CA ILE A 42 14.80 -9.97 5.40
C ILE A 42 14.26 -8.90 6.35
N PHE A 43 15.11 -7.99 6.80
CA PHE A 43 14.69 -6.87 7.63
C PHE A 43 13.68 -5.99 6.88
N HIS A 44 13.97 -5.65 5.62
CA HIS A 44 13.05 -4.88 4.78
C HIS A 44 11.71 -5.59 4.54
N LEU A 45 11.72 -6.92 4.36
CA LEU A 45 10.49 -7.70 4.28
C LEU A 45 9.66 -7.61 5.57
N VAL A 46 10.30 -7.66 6.75
CA VAL A 46 9.61 -7.49 8.04
C VAL A 46 8.98 -6.11 8.16
N LEU A 47 9.71 -5.05 7.75
CA LEU A 47 9.16 -3.69 7.74
C LEU A 47 7.92 -3.58 6.85
N LEU A 48 7.96 -4.17 5.65
CA LEU A 48 6.80 -4.22 4.74
C LEU A 48 5.63 -4.98 5.35
N CYS A 49 5.86 -6.16 5.90
CA CYS A 49 4.81 -6.96 6.54
C CYS A 49 4.14 -6.18 7.67
N ARG A 50 4.91 -5.45 8.48
CA ARG A 50 4.36 -4.59 9.54
C ARG A 50 3.49 -3.48 8.96
N ALA A 51 3.96 -2.78 7.93
CA ALA A 51 3.19 -1.72 7.28
C ALA A 51 1.86 -2.25 6.71
N VAL A 52 1.88 -3.42 6.06
CA VAL A 52 0.67 -4.08 5.53
C VAL A 52 -0.30 -4.46 6.64
N LEU A 53 0.19 -4.95 7.78
CA LEU A 53 -0.65 -5.29 8.92
C LEU A 53 -1.34 -4.06 9.53
N GLU A 54 -0.63 -2.94 9.65
CA GLU A 54 -1.23 -1.68 10.12
C GLU A 54 -2.30 -1.17 9.14
N LEU A 55 -2.04 -1.25 7.83
CA LEU A 55 -3.03 -0.88 6.81
C LEU A 55 -4.29 -1.75 6.92
N ARG A 56 -4.14 -3.06 7.10
CA ARG A 56 -5.28 -3.97 7.30
C ARG A 56 -6.08 -3.61 8.56
N ARG A 57 -5.41 -3.26 9.65
CA ARG A 57 -6.08 -2.81 10.88
C ARG A 57 -6.86 -1.51 10.67
N ALA A 58 -6.27 -0.55 9.97
CA ALA A 58 -6.92 0.70 9.62
C ALA A 58 -8.17 0.47 8.75
N GLN A 59 -8.05 -0.41 7.74
CA GLN A 59 -9.18 -0.81 6.91
C GLN A 59 -10.31 -1.43 7.76
N LEU A 60 -9.98 -2.40 8.62
CA LEU A 60 -10.98 -3.02 9.51
C LEU A 60 -11.63 -2.02 10.45
N LYS A 61 -10.89 -1.01 10.93
CA LYS A 61 -11.42 0.06 11.76
C LYS A 61 -12.45 0.90 11.00
N ILE A 62 -12.13 1.33 9.77
CA ILE A 62 -13.07 2.06 8.90
C ILE A 62 -14.33 1.23 8.65
N LEU A 63 -14.18 -0.08 8.39
CA LEU A 63 -15.32 -0.98 8.18
C LEU A 63 -16.22 -1.06 9.42
N ARG A 64 -15.64 -1.10 10.62
CA ARG A 64 -16.38 -1.13 11.90
C ARG A 64 -17.05 0.20 12.24
N GLU A 65 -16.45 1.33 11.87
CA GLU A 65 -16.99 2.65 12.17
C GLU A 65 -18.13 3.06 11.24
N GLN A 66 -18.17 2.53 10.00
CA GLN A 66 -19.14 2.95 8.98
C GLN A 66 -19.90 1.78 8.31
N PRO A 67 -20.40 0.77 9.06
CA PRO A 67 -20.97 -0.44 8.49
C PRO A 67 -22.19 -0.15 7.60
N GLN A 68 -22.97 0.88 7.93
CA GLN A 68 -24.14 1.25 7.15
C GLN A 68 -23.80 1.88 5.79
N LYS A 69 -22.69 2.63 5.68
CA LYS A 69 -22.29 3.21 4.39
C LYS A 69 -21.79 2.12 3.45
N ILE A 70 -21.04 1.16 3.98
CA ILE A 70 -20.56 -0.01 3.21
C ILE A 70 -21.74 -0.84 2.73
N LEU A 71 -22.69 -1.16 3.61
CA LEU A 71 -23.90 -1.90 3.24
C LEU A 71 -24.72 -1.19 2.15
N ARG A 72 -24.81 0.14 2.19
CA ARG A 72 -25.49 0.93 1.14
C ARG A 72 -24.76 0.83 -0.19
N VAL A 73 -23.44 0.95 -0.20
CA VAL A 73 -22.63 0.83 -1.43
C VAL A 73 -22.70 -0.60 -1.98
N GLU A 74 -22.61 -1.63 -1.13
CA GLU A 74 -22.78 -3.03 -1.55
C GLU A 74 -24.15 -3.27 -2.19
N LYS A 75 -25.23 -2.77 -1.58
CA LYS A 75 -26.58 -2.85 -2.17
C LYS A 75 -26.66 -2.18 -3.55
N GLN A 76 -25.95 -1.08 -3.77
CA GLN A 76 -25.89 -0.40 -5.07
C GLN A 76 -25.06 -1.17 -6.11
N LEU A 77 -24.05 -1.93 -5.67
CA LEU A 77 -23.18 -2.73 -6.55
C LEU A 77 -23.75 -4.11 -6.89
N MET A 78 -24.69 -4.63 -6.10
CA MET A 78 -25.32 -5.94 -6.32
C MET A 78 -25.86 -6.18 -7.75
N PRO A 79 -26.54 -5.21 -8.41
CA PRO A 79 -26.96 -5.36 -9.80
C PRO A 79 -25.80 -5.47 -10.78
N ALA A 80 -24.71 -4.73 -10.55
CA ALA A 80 -23.52 -4.81 -11.40
C ALA A 80 -22.83 -6.19 -11.25
N TYR A 81 -22.73 -6.71 -10.03
CA TYR A 81 -22.21 -8.05 -9.78
C TYR A 81 -23.04 -9.14 -10.44
N SER A 82 -24.38 -9.03 -10.43
CA SER A 82 -25.25 -10.02 -11.05
C SER A 82 -25.10 -10.03 -12.58
N VAL A 83 -24.92 -8.87 -13.20
CA VAL A 83 -24.61 -8.74 -14.64
C VAL A 83 -23.24 -9.34 -14.96
N VAL A 84 -22.18 -9.01 -14.21
CA VAL A 84 -20.84 -9.57 -14.42
C VAL A 84 -20.86 -11.10 -14.30
N ARG A 85 -21.56 -11.64 -13.30
CA ARG A 85 -21.70 -13.09 -13.09
C ARG A 85 -22.51 -13.76 -14.21
N LYS A 86 -23.61 -13.15 -14.65
CA LYS A 86 -24.51 -13.71 -15.66
C LYS A 86 -23.91 -13.69 -17.07
N TYR A 87 -23.13 -12.66 -17.39
CA TYR A 87 -22.60 -12.45 -18.75
C TYR A 87 -21.09 -12.66 -18.88
N GLY A 88 -20.41 -13.11 -17.81
CA GLY A 88 -19.04 -13.62 -17.89
C GLY A 88 -17.94 -12.56 -18.06
N TYR A 89 -18.14 -11.31 -17.65
CA TYR A 89 -17.12 -10.25 -17.70
C TYR A 89 -15.97 -10.41 -16.66
N GLY A 90 -15.77 -11.63 -16.16
CA GLY A 90 -15.15 -11.94 -14.86
C GLY A 90 -13.63 -11.75 -14.77
N SER A 91 -12.88 -11.63 -15.86
CA SER A 91 -11.41 -11.51 -15.79
C SER A 91 -10.92 -10.06 -15.79
N HIS A 92 -11.49 -9.18 -16.61
CA HIS A 92 -11.02 -7.80 -16.74
C HIS A 92 -11.75 -6.78 -15.86
N LEU A 93 -13.01 -7.01 -15.50
CA LEU A 93 -13.78 -6.04 -14.69
C LEU A 93 -13.49 -6.18 -13.19
N ALA A 94 -13.25 -7.40 -12.71
CA ALA A 94 -12.89 -7.67 -11.31
C ALA A 94 -11.58 -6.96 -10.93
N GLN A 95 -10.57 -7.02 -11.80
CA GLN A 95 -9.29 -6.31 -11.62
C GLN A 95 -9.44 -4.78 -11.59
N ARG A 96 -10.41 -4.22 -12.32
CA ARG A 96 -10.65 -2.75 -12.40
C ARG A 96 -11.48 -2.20 -11.25
N LEU A 97 -12.30 -3.04 -10.60
CA LEU A 97 -13.09 -2.65 -9.44
C LEU A 97 -12.26 -2.70 -8.15
N ASP A 98 -11.36 -3.68 -8.00
CA ASP A 98 -10.43 -3.75 -6.86
C ASP A 98 -9.38 -2.62 -6.88
N THR A 99 -8.95 -2.16 -8.07
CA THR A 99 -7.96 -1.07 -8.20
C THR A 99 -8.52 0.32 -7.94
N ARG A 100 -9.85 0.52 -7.98
CA ARG A 100 -10.49 1.82 -7.67
C ARG A 100 -10.85 2.01 -6.20
N ALA A 101 -10.77 0.96 -5.38
CA ALA A 101 -10.90 1.06 -3.92
C ALA A 101 -9.56 1.42 -3.23
N ALA A 102 -8.49 1.62 -4.00
CA ALA A 102 -7.13 1.89 -3.52
C ALA A 102 -6.61 3.31 -3.84
N VAL A 103 -7.50 4.26 -4.15
CA VAL A 103 -7.19 5.70 -4.29
C VAL A 103 -7.92 6.50 -3.24
#